data_AF-A0A7S0C720-F1
#
_entry.id   AF-A0A7S0C720-F1
#
_cell.length_a   1.000
_cell.length_b   1.000
_cell.length_c   1.000
_cell.angle_alpha   90.00
_cell.angle_beta   90.00
_cell.angle_gamma   90.00
#
_symmetry.space_group_name_H-M   'P 1'
#
loop_
_entity.id
_entity.type
_entity.pdbx_description
1 polymer ?
#
loop_
_entity_poly.entity_id
_entity_poly.type
_entity_poly.pdbx_seq_one_letter_code
_entity_poly.pdbx_strand_id
1 'polypeptide(L)'
;MDGLTKQQKDEHATAFALLALYDGGAETTSDKITELLAATGNTDVEGFYPIIFANFLNTPEKIAQVIATPGAGGGSGGGGGGGGDGDAAEEEKEEEEKVEEEEMDLGGGMDMFGAEPGEGGGDY
;
A
#
# COMPACT_ATOMS: atom_id res chain seq x y z
N MET A 1 10.43 -14.48 20.36
CA MET A 1 9.27 -14.50 19.42
C MET A 1 8.85 -15.95 19.16
N ASP A 2 8.92 -16.82 20.16
CA ASP A 2 9.13 -18.25 19.87
C ASP A 2 7.85 -18.99 19.53
N GLY A 3 6.69 -18.38 19.82
CA GLY A 3 5.36 -18.85 19.42
C GLY A 3 4.82 -18.25 18.11
N LEU A 4 5.57 -17.38 17.44
CA LEU A 4 5.15 -16.75 16.17
C LEU A 4 5.59 -17.61 14.98
N THR A 5 4.76 -17.67 13.94
CA THR A 5 5.16 -18.23 12.64
C THR A 5 6.29 -17.40 12.02
N LYS A 6 7.03 -17.95 11.06
CA LYS A 6 8.04 -17.18 10.31
C LYS A 6 7.44 -15.92 9.71
N GLN A 7 6.27 -16.06 9.09
CA GLN A 7 5.53 -14.98 8.45
C GLN A 7 5.18 -13.85 9.42
N GLN A 8 4.71 -14.19 10.63
CA GLN A 8 4.42 -13.20 11.66
C GLN A 8 5.69 -12.54 12.21
N LYS A 9 6.80 -13.28 12.33
CA LYS A 9 8.10 -12.72 12.73
C LYS A 9 8.59 -11.70 11.72
N ASP A 10 8.52 -12.04 10.43
CA ASP A 10 8.96 -11.18 9.34
C ASP A 10 8.12 -9.89 9.28
N GLU A 11 6.80 -10.01 9.44
CA GLU A 11 5.89 -8.87 9.53
C GLU A 11 6.22 -7.97 10.73
N HIS A 12 6.37 -8.55 11.92
CA HIS A 12 6.65 -7.78 13.13
C HIS A 12 8.03 -7.13 13.10
N ALA A 13 9.05 -7.83 12.61
CA ALA A 13 10.39 -7.26 12.45
C ALA A 13 10.34 -6.04 11.51
N THR A 14 9.62 -6.15 10.39
CA THR A 14 9.47 -5.05 9.43
C THR A 14 8.68 -3.89 10.02
N ALA A 15 7.57 -4.17 10.71
CA ALA A 15 6.75 -3.16 11.37
C ALA A 15 7.55 -2.39 12.43
N PHE A 16 8.31 -3.09 13.29
CA PHE A 16 9.14 -2.46 14.30
C PHE A 16 10.30 -1.67 13.70
N ALA A 17 10.91 -2.15 12.62
CA ALA A 17 11.93 -1.40 11.91
C ALA A 17 11.38 -0.08 11.33
N LEU A 18 10.20 -0.12 10.70
CA LEU A 18 9.55 1.08 10.18
C LEU A 18 9.19 2.07 11.29
N LEU A 19 8.62 1.60 12.40
CA LEU A 19 8.26 2.45 13.54
C LEU A 19 9.50 3.07 14.18
N ALA A 20 10.61 2.34 14.28
CA ALA A 20 11.86 2.89 14.81
C ALA A 20 12.45 3.98 13.89
N LEU A 21 12.34 3.83 12.57
CA LEU A 21 12.74 4.89 11.62
C LEU A 21 11.85 6.11 11.76
N TYR A 22 10.54 5.91 11.87
CA TYR A 22 9.57 6.98 12.09
C TYR A 22 9.85 7.75 13.39
N ASP A 23 10.01 7.06 14.52
CA ASP A 23 10.35 7.68 15.81
C ASP A 23 11.71 8.40 15.76
N GLY A 24 12.66 7.88 14.97
CA GLY A 24 13.96 8.48 14.72
C GLY A 24 13.94 9.66 13.74
N GLY A 25 12.79 10.00 13.14
CA GLY A 25 12.68 11.04 12.11
C GLY A 25 13.44 10.73 10.82
N ALA A 26 13.72 9.45 10.56
CA ALA A 26 14.37 8.97 9.34
C ALA A 26 13.33 8.61 8.27
N GLU A 27 13.80 8.52 7.02
CA GLU A 27 12.96 8.10 5.90
C GLU A 27 12.56 6.62 6.02
N THR A 28 11.29 6.31 5.77
CA THR A 28 10.71 4.97 5.83
C THR A 28 10.71 4.25 4.47
N THR A 29 11.81 4.36 3.72
CA THR A 29 11.98 3.67 2.43
C THR A 29 12.30 2.18 2.64
N SER A 30 12.03 1.35 1.62
CA SER A 30 12.33 -0.10 1.68
C SER A 30 13.79 -0.38 2.04
N ASP A 31 14.72 0.38 1.45
CA ASP A 31 16.15 0.21 1.67
C ASP A 31 16.54 0.55 3.11
N LYS A 32 15.97 1.61 3.69
CA LYS A 32 16.23 1.99 5.09
C LYS A 32 15.68 0.98 6.08
N ILE A 33 14.50 0.43 5.79
CA ILE A 33 13.91 -0.65 6.57
C ILE A 33 14.81 -1.90 6.51
N THR A 34 15.25 -2.30 5.31
CA THR A 34 16.16 -3.44 5.13
C THR A 34 17.52 -3.23 5.81
N GLU A 35 18.10 -2.03 5.73
CA GLU A 35 19.34 -1.67 6.44
C GLU A 35 19.18 -1.84 7.97
N LEU A 36 18.06 -1.37 8.53
CA LEU A 36 17.80 -1.49 9.96
C LEU A 36 17.53 -2.95 10.39
N LEU A 37 16.83 -3.73 9.56
CA LEU A 37 16.64 -5.16 9.77
C LEU A 37 17.98 -5.90 9.82
N ALA A 38 18.89 -5.59 8.88
CA ALA A 38 20.23 -6.16 8.89
C ALA A 38 21.03 -5.73 10.14
N ALA A 39 20.96 -4.46 10.53
CA ALA A 39 21.65 -3.93 11.72
C ALA A 39 21.19 -4.59 13.03
N THR A 40 19.93 -5.05 13.08
CA THR A 40 19.34 -5.74 14.24
C THR A 40 19.43 -7.26 14.16
N GLY A 41 20.06 -7.81 13.12
CA GLY A 41 20.23 -9.25 12.92
C GLY A 41 19.01 -9.97 12.34
N ASN A 42 18.02 -9.25 11.83
CA ASN A 42 16.82 -9.78 11.17
C ASN A 42 17.06 -9.94 9.66
N THR A 43 18.09 -10.71 9.28
CA THR A 43 18.51 -10.88 7.87
C THR A 43 17.63 -11.85 7.07
N ASP A 44 16.79 -12.63 7.76
CA ASP A 44 15.98 -13.70 7.16
C ASP A 44 14.56 -13.25 6.77
N VAL A 45 14.28 -11.95 6.92
CA VAL A 45 13.00 -11.33 6.55
C VAL A 45 12.83 -11.36 5.03
N GLU A 46 11.66 -11.80 4.57
CA GLU A 46 11.38 -11.83 3.14
C GLU A 46 11.32 -10.41 2.56
N GLY A 47 12.04 -10.17 1.47
CA GLY A 47 12.20 -8.83 0.89
C GLY A 47 10.90 -8.15 0.44
N PHE A 48 9.81 -8.90 0.29
CA PHE A 48 8.51 -8.30 -0.02
C PHE A 48 7.96 -7.47 1.16
N TYR A 49 8.29 -7.82 2.40
CA TYR A 49 7.76 -7.11 3.58
C TYR A 49 8.22 -5.64 3.63
N PRO A 50 9.54 -5.32 3.60
CA PRO A 50 9.99 -3.93 3.54
C PRO A 50 9.36 -3.12 2.41
N ILE A 51 9.16 -3.76 1.24
CA ILE A 51 8.57 -3.10 0.07
C ILE A 51 7.10 -2.73 0.33
N ILE A 52 6.28 -3.68 0.80
CA ILE A 52 4.85 -3.41 1.05
C ILE A 52 4.69 -2.37 2.16
N PHE A 53 5.46 -2.48 3.25
CA PHE A 53 5.41 -1.52 4.36
C PHE A 53 5.80 -0.12 3.89
N ALA A 54 6.91 0.03 3.15
CA ALA A 54 7.33 1.33 2.62
C ALA A 54 6.32 1.93 1.65
N ASN A 55 5.68 1.12 0.79
CA ASN A 55 4.70 1.60 -0.18
C ASN A 55 3.39 2.03 0.49
N PHE A 56 2.91 1.27 1.48
CA PHE A 56 1.66 1.56 2.19
C PHE A 56 1.82 2.70 3.20
N LEU A 57 2.92 2.69 3.97
CA LEU A 57 3.24 3.65 5.02
C LEU A 57 4.30 4.66 4.52
N ASN A 58 4.01 5.24 3.36
CA ASN A 58 4.94 6.13 2.66
C ASN A 58 4.96 7.58 3.16
N THR A 59 4.08 7.95 4.10
CA THR A 59 4.10 9.27 4.73
C THR A 59 3.99 9.17 6.26
N PRO A 60 4.57 10.14 7.00
CA PRO A 60 4.43 10.22 8.46
C PRO A 60 2.98 10.25 8.94
N GLU A 61 2.09 10.92 8.20
CA GLU A 61 0.67 11.04 8.56
C GLU A 61 -0.04 9.68 8.52
N LYS A 62 0.24 8.85 7.49
CA LYS A 62 -0.31 7.50 7.39
C LYS A 62 0.20 6.60 8.52
N ILE A 63 1.48 6.73 8.86
CA ILE A 63 2.07 6.00 9.99
C ILE A 63 1.37 6.40 11.29
N ALA A 64 1.20 7.70 11.53
CA ALA A 64 0.51 8.22 12.71
C ALA A 64 -0.96 7.76 12.78
N GLN A 65 -1.67 7.72 11.66
CA GLN A 65 -3.05 7.24 11.58
C GLN A 65 -3.16 5.75 11.98
N VAL A 66 -2.26 4.89 11.48
CA VAL A 66 -2.23 3.47 11.83
C VAL A 66 -1.90 3.25 13.32
N ILE A 67 -1.04 4.09 13.91
CA ILE A 67 -0.74 4.07 15.35
C ILE A 67 -1.96 4.51 16.18
N ALA A 68 -2.67 5.55 15.74
CA ALA A 68 -3.82 6.10 16.45
C ALA A 68 -5.05 5.18 16.41
N THR A 69 -5.20 4.41 15.32
CA THR A 69 -6.34 3.50 15.10
C THR A 69 -5.84 2.09 14.80
N PRO A 70 -5.28 1.37 15.80
CA PRO A 70 -4.78 0.00 15.62
C PRO A 70 -5.97 -0.95 15.37
N GLY A 71 -6.23 -1.25 14.10
CA GLY A 71 -7.37 -2.06 13.67
C GLY A 71 -7.91 -1.71 12.28
N ALA A 72 -7.62 -0.50 11.79
CA ALA A 72 -8.00 -0.06 10.44
C ALA A 72 -7.10 -0.65 9.33
N GLY A 73 -5.94 -1.23 9.68
CA GLY A 73 -5.08 -1.96 8.76
C GLY A 73 -5.48 -3.42 8.66
N GLY A 74 -5.95 -3.86 7.49
CA GLY A 74 -6.40 -5.22 7.21
C GLY A 74 -5.44 -6.29 7.74
N GLY A 75 -5.99 -7.19 8.57
CA GLY A 75 -5.21 -8.15 9.34
C GLY A 75 -4.54 -9.24 8.50
N SER A 76 -3.29 -9.56 8.86
CA SER A 76 -2.79 -10.91 8.69
C SER A 76 -3.45 -11.78 9.78
N GLY A 77 -4.18 -12.80 9.34
CA GLY A 77 -5.03 -13.62 10.21
C GLY A 77 -4.25 -14.33 11.32
N GLY A 78 -4.73 -14.17 12.56
CA GLY A 78 -4.11 -14.82 13.71
C GLY A 78 -4.76 -14.57 15.07
N GLY A 79 -6.09 -14.73 15.17
CA GLY A 79 -6.76 -15.18 16.40
C GLY A 79 -6.97 -14.18 17.55
N GLY A 80 -8.25 -13.81 17.75
CA GLY A 80 -8.84 -13.72 19.08
C GLY A 80 -9.12 -12.32 19.65
N GLY A 81 -10.35 -11.85 19.39
CA GLY A 81 -11.14 -11.15 20.39
C GLY A 81 -11.15 -9.62 20.35
N GLY A 82 -12.27 -9.09 19.86
CA GLY A 82 -12.96 -8.00 20.54
C GLY A 82 -12.77 -6.60 19.98
N GLY A 83 -13.77 -6.17 19.20
CA GLY A 83 -14.42 -4.88 19.40
C GLY A 83 -13.74 -3.66 18.80
N GLY A 84 -14.42 -3.06 17.83
CA GLY A 84 -14.09 -1.73 17.34
C GLY A 84 -14.65 -1.49 15.95
N ASP A 85 -15.97 -1.54 15.82
CA ASP A 85 -16.67 -0.92 14.70
C ASP A 85 -16.37 0.57 14.79
N GLY A 86 -15.47 1.03 13.93
CA GLY A 86 -15.01 2.41 13.84
C GLY A 86 -15.41 2.94 12.47
N ASP A 87 -16.58 3.57 12.47
CA ASP A 87 -17.17 4.39 11.41
C ASP A 87 -16.11 5.14 10.58
N ALA A 88 -15.90 4.69 9.35
CA ALA A 88 -15.11 5.39 8.33
C ALA A 88 -15.72 5.13 6.95
N ALA A 89 -17.06 5.19 6.87
CA ALA A 89 -17.82 4.96 5.64
C ALA A 89 -18.38 6.26 5.01
N GLU A 90 -17.90 7.43 5.44
CA GLU A 90 -18.48 8.71 4.98
C GLU A 90 -17.53 9.67 4.25
N GLU A 91 -16.23 9.36 4.09
CA GLU A 91 -15.29 10.25 3.35
C GLU A 91 -14.83 9.72 1.96
N GLU A 92 -15.10 8.45 1.61
CA GLU A 92 -14.70 7.89 0.30
C GLU A 92 -15.63 8.30 -0.86
N LYS A 93 -16.80 8.87 -0.58
CA LYS A 93 -17.80 9.19 -1.63
C LYS A 93 -17.55 10.49 -2.38
N GLU A 94 -16.76 11.43 -1.84
CA GLU A 94 -16.47 12.68 -2.54
C GLU A 94 -15.22 12.62 -3.45
N GLU A 95 -14.30 11.66 -3.24
CA GLU A 95 -13.16 11.49 -4.15
C GLU A 95 -13.49 10.66 -5.41
N GLU A 96 -14.40 9.68 -5.34
CA GLU A 96 -14.82 8.92 -6.54
C GLU A 96 -15.54 9.79 -7.58
N GLU A 97 -16.38 10.75 -7.15
CA GLU A 97 -17.12 11.62 -8.08
C GLU A 97 -16.17 12.58 -8.83
N LYS A 98 -15.03 12.94 -8.23
CA LYS A 98 -14.05 13.85 -8.84
C LYS A 98 -13.14 13.17 -9.84
N VAL A 99 -12.83 11.88 -9.64
CA VAL A 99 -12.02 11.09 -10.58
C VAL A 99 -12.84 10.73 -11.83
N GLU A 100 -14.14 10.46 -11.69
CA GLU A 100 -15.00 10.14 -12.84
C GLU A 100 -15.19 11.35 -13.79
N GLU A 101 -15.29 12.57 -13.27
CA GLU A 101 -15.34 13.79 -14.10
C GLU A 101 -14.00 14.09 -14.81
N GLU A 102 -12.85 13.81 -14.18
CA GLU A 102 -11.54 14.09 -14.78
C GLU A 102 -11.12 13.07 -15.85
N GLU A 103 -11.54 11.79 -15.74
CA GLU A 103 -11.32 10.78 -16.80
C GLU A 103 -12.23 10.98 -18.03
N MET A 104 -13.45 11.50 -17.85
CA MET A 104 -14.38 11.68 -18.98
C MET A 104 -14.01 12.86 -19.89
N ASP A 105 -13.32 13.89 -19.37
CA ASP A 105 -12.91 15.07 -20.17
C ASP A 105 -11.54 14.89 -20.89
N LEU A 106 -10.77 13.85 -20.56
CA LEU A 106 -9.48 13.53 -21.20
C LEU A 106 -9.55 12.37 -22.22
N GLY A 107 -10.68 11.68 -22.35
CA GLY A 107 -10.89 10.54 -23.27
C GLY A 107 -11.55 10.86 -24.62
N GLY A 108 -11.83 12.14 -24.90
CA GLY A 108 -12.60 12.60 -26.07
C GLY A 108 -11.90 12.56 -27.44
N GLY A 109 -10.82 11.80 -27.61
CA GLY A 109 -10.20 11.66 -28.92
C GLY A 109 -8.96 10.76 -28.90
N MET A 110 -9.05 9.67 -29.65
CA MET A 110 -7.98 8.89 -30.29
C MET A 110 -8.03 7.38 -29.96
N ASP A 111 -8.72 6.64 -30.85
CA ASP A 111 -8.31 5.33 -31.37
C ASP A 111 -8.20 4.11 -30.44
N MET A 112 -9.34 3.64 -29.92
CA MET A 112 -9.50 2.28 -29.37
C MET A 112 -10.34 1.36 -30.28
N PHE A 113 -10.09 1.34 -31.59
CA PHE A 113 -10.39 0.15 -32.41
C PHE A 113 -9.58 0.18 -33.70
N GLY A 114 -8.54 -0.66 -33.77
CA GLY A 114 -7.87 -0.96 -35.03
C GLY A 114 -8.88 -1.54 -36.03
N ALA A 115 -9.21 -0.74 -37.04
CA ALA A 115 -9.70 -1.19 -38.33
C ALA A 115 -8.86 -0.48 -39.40
N GLU A 116 -8.01 -1.25 -40.08
CA GLU A 116 -7.23 -0.82 -41.24
C GLU A 116 -8.04 0.02 -42.23
N PRO A 117 -7.48 1.10 -42.80
CA PRO A 117 -7.86 1.53 -44.14
C PRO A 117 -6.99 0.77 -45.16
N GLY A 118 -7.40 -0.47 -45.45
CA GLY A 118 -6.89 -1.21 -46.61
C GLY A 118 -7.41 -0.58 -47.90
N GLU A 119 -6.48 -0.30 -48.81
CA GLU A 119 -6.72 0.15 -50.19
C GLU A 119 -7.71 -0.73 -50.98
N GLY A 120 -8.59 -0.08 -51.75
CA GLY A 120 -9.45 -0.67 -52.79
C GLY A 120 -10.67 0.24 -52.97
N GLY A 121 -10.82 1.05 -54.03
CA GLY A 121 -10.84 0.65 -55.44
C GLY A 121 -12.28 0.33 -55.84
N GLY A 122 -13.01 1.27 -56.47
CA GLY A 122 -14.33 0.99 -57.05
C GLY A 122 -15.31 2.17 -57.18
N ASP A 123 -15.39 2.71 -58.40
CA ASP A 123 -16.61 3.07 -59.16
C ASP A 123 -17.72 3.99 -58.59
N TYR A 124 -17.50 5.32 -58.49
CA TYR A 124 -18.49 6.34 -58.91
C TYR A 124 -17.83 7.67 -59.25
#